data_AF-A0A412L9W7-F1
#
_entry.id   AF-A0A412L9W7-F1
#
_cell.length_a   1.000
_cell.length_b   1.000
_cell.length_c   1.000
_cell.angle_alpha   90.00
_cell.angle_beta   90.00
_cell.angle_gamma   90.00
#
_symmetry.space_group_name_H-M   'P 1'
#
loop_
_entity.id
_entity.type
_entity.pdbx_description
1 polymer ?
#
loop_
_entity_poly.entity_id
_entity_poly.type
_entity_poly.pdbx_seq_one_letter_code
_entity_poly.pdbx_strand_id
1 'polypeptide(L)'
;MPALYAHNQFGNKVLRKLDEENRKRALRYLPLFRIGLQGPDYLFFYHPFQKNEISGTGYRIHEESALGFIEHAQKIIEEKGMDSPEYAYALGFICILHWTVNVIHLWSLRFFEPVSDTLRLRANLKSIS
;
A
#
# COMPACT_ATOMS: atom_id res chain seq x y z
N MET A 1 -8.03 12.15 14.92
CA MET A 1 -8.97 11.31 14.16
C MET A 1 -8.71 9.84 14.42
N PRO A 2 -9.76 9.02 14.67
CA PRO A 2 -9.62 7.59 14.94
C PRO A 2 -8.89 6.79 13.84
N ALA A 3 -9.08 7.16 12.56
CA ALA A 3 -8.48 6.45 11.42
C ALA A 3 -6.94 6.54 11.40
N LEU A 4 -6.36 7.73 11.61
CA LEU A 4 -4.90 7.90 11.71
C LEU A 4 -4.31 7.03 12.83
N TYR A 5 -5.00 6.93 13.96
CA TYR A 5 -4.59 6.06 15.06
C TYR A 5 -4.70 4.58 14.67
N ALA A 6 -5.79 4.17 14.03
CA ALA A 6 -5.98 2.80 13.55
C ALA A 6 -4.89 2.38 12.55
N HIS A 7 -4.56 3.21 11.57
CA HIS A 7 -3.49 2.94 10.59
C HIS A 7 -2.12 2.82 11.25
N ASN A 8 -1.81 3.70 12.22
CA ASN A 8 -0.57 3.59 12.99
C ASN A 8 -0.51 2.30 13.82
N GLN A 9 -1.59 1.94 14.50
CA GLN A 9 -1.65 0.71 15.30
C GLN A 9 -1.58 -0.54 14.43
N PHE A 10 -2.21 -0.52 13.26
CA PHE A 10 -2.07 -1.55 12.25
C PHE A 10 -0.62 -1.66 11.77
N GLY A 11 0.02 -0.54 11.43
CA GLY A 11 1.42 -0.49 11.05
C GLY A 11 2.35 -1.10 12.10
N ASN A 12 2.11 -0.81 13.37
CA ASN A 12 2.85 -1.42 14.48
C ASN A 12 2.69 -2.95 14.53
N LYS A 13 1.49 -3.48 14.19
CA LYS A 13 1.26 -4.93 14.09
C LYS A 13 1.97 -5.52 12.87
N VAL A 14 1.95 -4.83 11.73
CA VAL A 14 2.64 -5.25 10.50
C VAL A 14 4.14 -5.34 10.74
N LEU A 15 4.78 -4.33 11.32
CA LEU A 15 6.21 -4.32 11.61
C LEU A 15 6.67 -5.50 12.48
N ARG A 16 5.80 -6.03 13.35
CA ARG A 16 6.11 -7.22 14.16
C ARG A 16 6.00 -8.53 13.38
N LYS A 17 5.25 -8.56 12.28
CA LYS A 17 4.98 -9.75 11.47
C LYS A 17 5.82 -9.82 10.19
N LEU A 18 6.40 -8.69 9.75
CA LEU A 18 7.32 -8.68 8.62
C LEU A 18 8.55 -9.54 8.93
N ASP A 19 9.08 -10.18 7.89
CA ASP A 19 10.39 -10.81 7.94
C ASP A 19 11.48 -9.78 8.27
N GLU A 20 12.64 -10.27 8.67
CA GLU A 20 13.70 -9.43 9.21
C GLU A 20 14.18 -8.36 8.20
N GLU A 21 14.31 -8.72 6.93
CA GLU A 21 14.82 -7.82 5.89
C GLU A 21 13.81 -6.72 5.55
N ASN A 22 12.54 -7.08 5.33
CA ASN A 22 11.51 -6.08 5.08
C ASN A 22 11.24 -5.20 6.30
N ARG A 23 11.35 -5.76 7.52
CA ARG A 23 11.28 -4.97 8.75
C ARG A 23 12.43 -3.97 8.85
N LYS A 24 13.68 -4.38 8.54
CA LYS A 24 14.83 -3.46 8.50
C LYS A 24 14.62 -2.32 7.50
N ARG A 25 14.14 -2.63 6.29
CA ARG A 25 13.83 -1.64 5.24
C ARG A 25 12.74 -0.66 5.67
N ALA A 26 11.65 -1.18 6.24
CA ALA A 26 10.55 -0.37 6.76
C ALA A 26 11.01 0.55 7.91
N LEU A 27 11.83 0.04 8.83
CA LEU A 27 12.35 0.83 9.95
C LEU A 27 13.37 1.89 9.50
N ARG A 28 14.20 1.59 8.49
CA ARG A 28 15.16 2.53 7.91
C ARG A 28 14.47 3.79 7.38
N TYR A 29 13.30 3.63 6.75
CA TYR A 29 12.50 4.74 6.21
C TYR A 29 11.11 4.79 6.86
N LEU A 30 11.07 4.67 8.19
CA LEU A 30 9.83 4.58 8.96
C LEU A 30 8.79 5.67 8.67
N PRO A 31 9.17 6.96 8.48
CA PRO A 31 8.20 7.99 8.12
C PRO A 31 7.48 7.68 6.80
N LEU A 32 8.20 7.23 5.77
CA LEU A 32 7.62 6.92 4.47
C LEU A 32 6.76 5.68 4.51
N PHE A 33 7.19 4.64 5.24
CA PHE A 33 6.35 3.47 5.50
C PHE A 33 5.04 3.88 6.19
N ARG A 34 5.09 4.77 7.20
CA ARG A 34 3.90 5.27 7.89
C ARG A 34 3.00 6.13 7.00
N ILE A 35 3.55 6.94 6.10
CA ILE A 35 2.75 7.70 5.12
C ILE A 35 2.10 6.73 4.13
N GLY A 36 2.84 5.72 3.64
CA GLY A 36 2.29 4.68 2.78
C GLY A 36 1.11 3.94 3.43
N LEU A 37 1.22 3.63 4.73
CA LEU A 37 0.11 3.04 5.51
C LEU A 37 -1.13 3.93 5.62
N GLN A 38 -1.02 5.25 5.41
CA GLN A 38 -2.19 6.12 5.36
C GLN A 38 -2.88 6.07 3.98
N GLY A 39 -2.18 5.64 2.93
CA GLY A 39 -2.69 5.76 1.57
C GLY A 39 -3.01 7.22 1.21
N PRO A 40 -4.00 7.48 0.34
CA PRO A 40 -4.40 8.84 0.00
C PRO A 40 -5.18 9.56 1.11
N ASP A 41 -5.45 8.91 2.25
CA ASP A 41 -6.42 9.39 3.24
C ASP A 41 -6.05 10.72 3.87
N TYR A 42 -4.77 11.06 3.92
CA TYR A 42 -4.33 12.37 4.43
C TYR A 42 -4.85 13.52 3.57
N LEU A 43 -5.17 13.29 2.29
CA LEU A 43 -5.73 14.32 1.38
C LEU A 43 -7.14 14.73 1.79
N PHE A 44 -7.94 13.84 2.37
CA PHE A 44 -9.28 14.15 2.87
C PHE A 44 -9.28 15.24 3.95
N PHE A 45 -8.17 15.36 4.67
CA PHE A 45 -8.05 16.24 5.82
C PHE A 45 -7.32 17.54 5.49
N TYR A 46 -7.06 17.80 4.22
CA TYR A 46 -6.62 19.11 3.77
C TYR A 46 -7.80 20.08 3.83
N HIS A 47 -7.74 21.09 4.72
CA HIS A 47 -8.80 22.05 5.01
C HIS A 47 -10.22 21.42 5.09
N PRO A 48 -10.47 20.53 6.06
CA PRO A 48 -11.64 19.65 6.07
C PRO A 48 -12.99 20.38 6.21
N PHE A 49 -12.96 21.62 6.69
CA PHE A 49 -14.14 22.48 6.84
C PHE A 49 -14.49 23.27 5.57
N GLN A 50 -13.71 23.12 4.50
CA GLN A 50 -13.89 23.83 3.24
C GLN A 50 -13.78 22.87 2.08
N LYS A 51 -14.68 22.99 1.10
CA LYS A 51 -14.53 22.27 -0.17
C LYS A 51 -13.28 22.78 -0.88
N ASN A 52 -12.38 21.88 -1.21
CA ASN A 52 -11.15 22.22 -1.92
C ASN A 52 -10.76 21.11 -2.90
N GLU A 53 -9.91 21.46 -3.88
CA GLU A 53 -9.51 20.55 -4.95
C GLU A 53 -8.67 19.37 -4.45
N ILE A 54 -7.95 19.55 -3.34
CA ILE A 54 -7.06 18.53 -2.76
C ILE A 54 -7.88 17.44 -2.08
N SER A 55 -8.86 17.80 -1.25
CA SER A 55 -9.78 16.84 -0.65
C SER A 55 -10.61 16.14 -1.74
N GLY A 56 -11.04 16.86 -2.77
CA GLY A 56 -11.71 16.30 -3.94
C GLY A 56 -10.85 15.29 -4.71
N THR A 57 -9.55 15.57 -4.83
CA THR A 57 -8.58 14.62 -5.41
C THR A 57 -8.41 13.38 -4.55
N GLY A 58 -8.38 13.53 -3.22
CA GLY A 58 -8.40 12.40 -2.30
C GLY A 58 -9.59 11.47 -2.54
N TYR A 59 -10.81 12.03 -2.68
CA TYR A 59 -12.02 11.24 -2.94
C TYR A 59 -11.96 10.51 -4.27
N ARG A 60 -11.55 11.20 -5.34
CA ARG A 60 -11.40 10.59 -6.66
C ARG A 60 -10.38 9.43 -6.64
N ILE A 61 -9.19 9.63 -6.07
CA ILE A 61 -8.15 8.60 -6.00
C ILE A 61 -8.61 7.39 -5.16
N HIS A 62 -9.41 7.62 -4.11
CA HIS A 62 -9.93 6.54 -3.27
C HIS A 62 -10.98 5.67 -3.97
N GLU A 63 -11.69 6.22 -4.97
CA GLU A 63 -12.63 5.47 -5.82
C GLU A 63 -11.95 4.77 -7.01
N GLU A 64 -10.74 5.20 -7.37
CA GLU A 64 -9.96 4.60 -8.45
C GLU A 64 -9.32 3.27 -8.05
N SER A 65 -9.07 2.42 -9.05
CA SER A 65 -8.35 1.17 -8.83
C SER A 65 -6.90 1.42 -8.42
N ALA A 66 -6.46 0.80 -7.34
CA ALA A 66 -5.07 0.83 -6.89
C ALA A 66 -4.08 0.16 -7.88
N LEU A 67 -4.58 -0.54 -8.91
CA LEU A 67 -3.73 -1.26 -9.88
C LEU A 67 -2.74 -0.33 -10.57
N GLY A 68 -3.18 0.83 -11.06
CA GLY A 68 -2.30 1.78 -11.75
C GLY A 68 -1.17 2.29 -10.84
N PHE A 69 -1.47 2.48 -9.55
CA PHE A 69 -0.46 2.82 -8.55
C PHE A 69 0.53 1.67 -8.35
N ILE A 70 0.06 0.42 -8.21
CA ILE A 70 0.91 -0.75 -7.99
C ILE A 70 1.84 -0.97 -9.18
N GLU A 71 1.33 -0.90 -10.41
CA GLU A 71 2.12 -1.05 -11.63
C GLU A 71 3.22 0.01 -11.73
N HIS A 72 2.90 1.26 -11.37
CA HIS A 72 3.89 2.33 -11.34
C HIS A 72 4.92 2.12 -10.22
N ALA A 73 4.47 1.78 -9.01
CA ALA A 73 5.35 1.52 -7.87
C ALA A 73 6.32 0.37 -8.16
N GLN A 74 5.86 -0.68 -8.85
CA GLN A 74 6.73 -1.79 -9.26
C GLN A 74 7.88 -1.30 -10.16
N LYS A 75 7.58 -0.49 -11.18
CA LYS A 75 8.63 0.06 -12.07
C LYS A 75 9.65 0.89 -11.30
N ILE A 76 9.19 1.75 -10.39
CA ILE A 76 10.08 2.56 -9.56
C ILE A 76 10.95 1.68 -8.65
N ILE A 77 10.39 0.62 -8.06
CA ILE A 77 11.15 -0.31 -7.22
C ILE A 77 12.17 -1.11 -8.04
N GLU A 78 11.82 -1.50 -9.28
CA GLU A 78 12.75 -2.17 -10.20
C GLU A 78 13.95 -1.26 -10.53
N GLU A 79 13.72 0.05 -10.68
CA GLU A 79 14.77 1.03 -10.97
C GLU A 79 15.60 1.42 -9.73
N LYS A 80 14.95 1.63 -8.58
CA LYS A 80 15.57 2.16 -7.36
C LYS A 80 16.08 1.07 -6.40
N GLY A 81 15.61 -0.16 -6.58
CA GLY A 81 15.87 -1.28 -5.69
C GLY A 81 15.02 -1.28 -4.41
N MET A 82 15.13 -2.36 -3.65
CA MET A 82 14.34 -2.59 -2.43
C MET A 82 14.87 -1.87 -1.19
N ASP A 83 16.13 -1.41 -1.20
CA ASP A 83 16.73 -0.66 -0.08
C ASP A 83 16.52 0.86 -0.22
N SER A 84 15.39 1.24 -0.82
CA SER A 84 15.04 2.60 -1.19
C SER A 84 13.90 3.16 -0.33
N PRO A 85 13.81 4.50 -0.18
CA PRO A 85 12.68 5.15 0.47
C PRO A 85 11.33 4.86 -0.24
N GLU A 86 11.35 4.75 -1.56
CA GLU A 86 10.19 4.43 -2.40
C GLU A 86 9.66 3.03 -2.09
N TYR A 87 10.55 2.05 -1.91
CA TYR A 87 10.15 0.71 -1.49
C TYR A 87 9.44 0.71 -0.14
N ALA A 88 9.95 1.46 0.84
CA ALA A 88 9.31 1.54 2.16
C ALA A 88 7.91 2.17 2.10
N TYR A 89 7.73 3.21 1.28
CA TYR A 89 6.41 3.80 1.02
C TYR A 89 5.46 2.77 0.38
N ALA A 90 5.89 2.09 -0.68
CA ALA A 90 5.10 1.08 -1.37
C ALA A 90 4.75 -0.10 -0.46
N LEU A 91 5.69 -0.54 0.39
CA LEU A 91 5.47 -1.60 1.37
C LEU A 91 4.37 -1.21 2.37
N GLY A 92 4.39 0.04 2.86
CA GLY A 92 3.32 0.57 3.71
C GLY A 92 1.97 0.60 3.00
N PHE A 93 1.94 1.06 1.75
CA PHE A 93 0.74 1.16 0.93
C PHE A 93 0.10 -0.21 0.64
N ILE A 94 0.90 -1.21 0.25
CA ILE A 94 0.42 -2.57 -0.01
C ILE A 94 -0.14 -3.19 1.27
N CYS A 95 0.51 -2.95 2.42
CA CYS A 95 0.05 -3.49 3.70
C CYS A 95 -1.31 -2.94 4.10
N ILE A 96 -1.54 -1.63 3.94
CA ILE A 96 -2.86 -1.04 4.24
C ILE A 96 -3.91 -1.49 3.22
N LEU A 97 -3.55 -1.58 1.93
CA LEU A 97 -4.46 -2.07 0.88
C LEU A 97 -4.91 -3.51 1.15
N HIS A 98 -3.99 -4.38 1.55
CA HIS A 98 -4.33 -5.75 1.93
C HIS A 98 -5.26 -5.76 3.15
N TRP A 99 -5.04 -4.90 4.14
CA TRP A 99 -5.94 -4.81 5.29
C TRP A 99 -7.32 -4.26 4.94
N THR A 100 -7.42 -3.20 4.14
CA THR A 100 -8.70 -2.65 3.70
C THR A 100 -9.47 -3.68 2.89
N VAL A 101 -8.85 -4.39 1.96
CA VAL A 101 -9.52 -5.46 1.22
C VAL A 101 -10.01 -6.57 2.16
N ASN A 102 -9.20 -7.07 3.10
CA ASN A 102 -9.62 -8.14 4.00
C ASN A 102 -10.69 -7.71 5.03
N VAL A 103 -10.67 -6.46 5.48
CA VAL A 103 -11.69 -5.92 6.40
C VAL A 103 -12.97 -5.55 5.66
N ILE A 104 -12.88 -5.08 4.42
CA ILE A 104 -14.03 -4.78 3.56
C ILE A 104 -14.63 -6.07 2.96
N HIS A 105 -13.86 -7.15 2.83
CA HIS A 105 -14.39 -8.48 2.45
C HIS A 105 -15.35 -9.09 3.49
N LEU A 106 -15.35 -8.58 4.73
CA LEU A 106 -16.41 -8.89 5.71
C LEU A 106 -17.75 -8.19 5.40
N TRP A 107 -17.81 -7.33 4.36
CA TRP A 107 -19.02 -6.58 3.98
C TRP A 107 -19.39 -6.61 2.48
N SER A 108 -18.57 -7.15 1.58
CA SER A 108 -18.94 -7.29 0.17
C SER A 108 -18.11 -8.36 -0.53
N LEU A 109 -18.76 -9.46 -0.92
CA LEU A 109 -18.23 -10.51 -1.80
C LEU A 109 -18.18 -10.00 -3.25
N ARG A 110 -17.07 -9.36 -3.64
CA ARG A 110 -16.53 -9.33 -5.00
C ARG A 110 -15.17 -8.64 -4.94
N PHE A 111 -14.28 -8.93 -5.89
CA PHE A 111 -12.90 -8.41 -5.97
C PHE A 111 -11.88 -9.13 -5.08
N PHE A 112 -11.58 -10.40 -5.36
CA PHE A 112 -10.29 -10.79 -5.97
C PHE A 112 -10.15 -12.33 -5.98
N GLU A 113 -9.98 -12.89 -7.18
CA GLU A 113 -9.22 -14.13 -7.41
C GLU A 113 -7.72 -13.83 -7.15
N PRO A 114 -6.93 -14.79 -6.66
CA PRO A 114 -5.67 -14.49 -5.99
C PRO A 114 -4.54 -14.09 -6.96
N VAL A 115 -4.00 -12.87 -6.78
CA VAL A 115 -2.69 -12.43 -7.33
C VAL A 115 -1.53 -13.07 -6.54
N SER A 116 -1.62 -14.37 -6.29
CA SER A 116 -0.47 -15.20 -5.86
C SER A 116 0.13 -15.97 -7.03
N ASP A 117 -0.64 -16.21 -8.09
CA ASP A 117 -0.26 -17.18 -9.12
C ASP A 117 0.43 -16.54 -10.33
N THR A 118 0.19 -15.25 -10.59
CA THR A 118 0.83 -14.52 -11.69
C THR A 118 2.32 -14.24 -11.46
N LEU A 119 2.76 -14.12 -10.19
CA LEU A 119 4.18 -13.98 -9.86
C LEU A 119 4.92 -15.34 -9.90
N ARG A 120 4.23 -16.46 -9.70
CA ARG A 120 4.83 -17.81 -9.82
C ARG A 120 4.88 -18.34 -11.26
N LEU A 121 3.92 -17.96 -12.11
CA LEU A 121 3.87 -18.45 -13.50
C LEU A 121 4.93 -17.83 -14.43
N ARG A 122 5.45 -16.63 -14.13
CA ARG A 122 6.55 -16.04 -14.91
C ARG A 122 7.95 -16.51 -14.51
N ALA A 123 8.11 -17.10 -13.33
CA ALA A 123 9.40 -17.65 -12.89
C ALA A 123 9.71 -19.03 -13.51
N ASN A 124 8.70 -19.76 -13.99
CA ASN A 124 8.87 -21.13 -14.51
C ASN A 124 8.84 -21.28 -16.04
N LEU A 125 8.61 -20.20 -16.80
CA LEU A 125 8.59 -20.24 -18.28
C LEU A 125 9.91 -19.83 -18.96
N LYS A 126 11.01 -19.70 -18.19
CA LYS A 126 12.38 -19.50 -18.74
C LYS A 126 13.27 -20.75 -18.65
N SER A 127 12.72 -21.94 -18.36
CA SER A 127 13.49 -23.19 -18.32
C SER A 127 13.03 -24.28 -19.28
N ILE A 128 12.02 -24.03 -20.14
CA ILE A 128 11.61 -24.97 -21.18
C ILE A 128 11.22 -24.20 -22.45
N SER A 129 12.22 -24.02 -23.33
CA SER A 129 12.21 -23.95 -24.80
C SER A 129 13.31 -23.02 -25.29
#